data_AF-A0A9E2EW78-F1
#
_entry.id   AF-A0A9E2EW78-F1
#
_cell.length_a   1.000
_cell.length_b   1.000
_cell.length_c   1.000
_cell.angle_alpha   90.00
_cell.angle_beta   90.00
_cell.angle_gamma   90.00
#
_symmetry.space_group_name_H-M   'P 1'
#
loop_
_entity.id
_entity.type
_entity.pdbx_description
1 polymer ?
#
loop_
_entity_poly.entity_id
_entity_poly.type
_entity_poly.pdbx_seq_one_letter_code
_entity_poly.pdbx_strand_id
1 'polypeptide(L)'
;GVIAIFIACIANLFDNLIQLVNIIGSIFYGNVLGIFLLAFFFRYVKGNAVFFAAILTQLLICITYYNLIYIYPSGQEKLGYLWLNFIGAVLVIVTALSFEALDRVLKKPVVRR
;
A
#
# COMPACT_ATOMS: atom_id res chain seq x y z
N GLY A 1 10.06 1.82 -22.58
CA GLY A 1 11.11 1.32 -23.50
C GLY A 1 12.43 1.20 -22.77
N VAL A 2 13.20 2.29 -22.71
CA VAL A 2 14.57 2.32 -22.15
C VAL A 2 14.65 1.84 -20.69
N ILE A 3 13.72 2.29 -19.84
CA ILE A 3 13.66 1.88 -18.42
C ILE A 3 13.44 0.36 -18.28
N ALA A 4 12.61 -0.23 -19.14
CA ALA A 4 12.33 -1.67 -19.10
C ALA A 4 13.55 -2.50 -19.53
N ILE A 5 14.29 -2.03 -20.53
CA ILE A 5 15.54 -2.66 -20.99
C ILE A 5 16.60 -2.61 -19.87
N PHE A 6 16.72 -1.46 -19.19
CA PHE A 6 17.66 -1.30 -18.08
C PHE A 6 17.32 -2.22 -16.90
N ILE A 7 16.04 -2.33 -16.53
CA ILE A 7 15.57 -3.26 -15.50
C ILE A 7 15.86 -4.71 -15.91
N ALA A 8 15.64 -5.09 -17.18
CA ALA A 8 15.93 -6.44 -17.66
C ALA A 8 17.43 -6.80 -17.55
N CYS A 9 18.33 -5.84 -17.81
CA CYS A 9 19.77 -6.04 -17.65
C CYS A 9 20.20 -6.24 -16.18
N ILE A 10 19.55 -5.56 -15.23
CA ILE A 10 19.84 -5.71 -13.79
C ILE A 10 19.14 -6.95 -13.20
N ALA A 11 17.97 -7.32 -13.73
CA ALA A 11 17.18 -8.46 -13.24
C ALA A 11 17.94 -9.79 -13.32
N ASN A 12 18.84 -9.96 -14.28
CA ASN A 12 19.71 -11.13 -14.42
C ASN A 12 20.70 -11.33 -13.27
N LEU A 13 20.92 -10.31 -12.43
CA LEU A 13 21.84 -10.39 -11.28
C LEU A 13 21.16 -10.95 -10.02
N PHE A 14 19.84 -11.11 -10.03
CA PHE A 14 19.09 -11.69 -8.91
C PHE A 14 18.93 -13.20 -9.09
N ASP A 15 19.23 -13.96 -8.05
CA ASP A 15 19.19 -15.43 -8.07
C ASP A 15 17.80 -16.02 -8.40
N ASN A 16 16.72 -15.27 -8.17
CA ASN A 16 15.37 -15.69 -8.50
C ASN A 16 14.48 -14.52 -8.95
N LEU A 17 14.28 -14.39 -10.26
CA LEU A 17 13.44 -13.34 -10.88
C LEU A 17 11.98 -13.42 -10.42
N ILE A 18 11.43 -14.62 -10.19
CA ILE A 18 10.04 -14.79 -9.75
C ILE A 18 9.87 -14.20 -8.35
N GLN A 19 10.83 -14.47 -7.46
CA GLN A 19 10.83 -13.91 -6.11
C GLN A 19 10.95 -12.38 -6.14
N LEU A 20 11.84 -11.84 -6.96
CA LEU A 20 12.00 -10.39 -7.12
C LEU A 20 10.68 -9.73 -7.53
N VAL A 21 10.02 -10.25 -8.56
CA VAL A 21 8.74 -9.71 -9.05
C VAL A 21 7.66 -9.82 -7.97
N ASN A 22 7.66 -10.89 -7.18
CA ASN A 22 6.67 -11.06 -6.11
C ASN A 22 6.92 -10.11 -4.92
N ILE A 23 8.17 -9.79 -4.61
CA ILE A 23 8.52 -8.75 -3.61
C ILE A 23 8.06 -7.38 -4.09
N ILE A 24 8.41 -7.00 -5.33
CA ILE A 24 8.00 -5.71 -5.92
C ILE A 24 6.47 -5.64 -5.97
N GLY A 25 5.82 -6.70 -6.46
CA GLY A 25 4.37 -6.82 -6.47
C GLY A 25 3.79 -6.61 -5.08
N SER A 26 4.35 -7.23 -4.05
CA SER A 26 3.82 -7.14 -2.69
C SER A 26 3.93 -5.74 -2.05
N ILE A 27 4.90 -4.93 -2.47
CA ILE A 27 5.07 -3.55 -2.01
C ILE A 27 4.01 -2.60 -2.60
N PHE A 28 3.49 -2.89 -3.80
CA PHE A 28 2.54 -2.00 -4.49
C PHE A 28 1.11 -2.56 -4.52
N TYR A 29 0.94 -3.86 -4.70
CA TYR A 29 -0.35 -4.50 -4.90
C TYR A 29 -1.24 -4.47 -3.67
N GLY A 30 -0.70 -4.54 -2.45
CA GLY A 30 -1.50 -4.39 -1.24
C GLY A 30 -2.31 -3.09 -1.22
N ASN A 31 -1.64 -1.98 -1.56
CA ASN A 31 -2.25 -0.66 -1.64
C ASN A 31 -3.35 -0.61 -2.72
N VAL A 32 -3.05 -1.08 -3.94
CA VAL A 32 -3.99 -1.10 -5.07
C VAL A 32 -5.21 -2.00 -4.79
N LEU A 33 -4.98 -3.19 -4.21
CA LEU A 33 -6.04 -4.11 -3.81
C LEU A 33 -6.95 -3.48 -2.74
N GLY A 34 -6.38 -2.80 -1.75
CA GLY A 34 -7.16 -2.07 -0.75
C GLY A 34 -8.06 -1.00 -1.35
N ILE A 35 -7.54 -0.20 -2.29
CA ILE A 35 -8.31 0.83 -2.99
C ILE A 35 -9.44 0.20 -3.81
N PHE A 36 -9.13 -0.90 -4.51
CA PHE A 36 -10.11 -1.65 -5.27
C PHE A 36 -11.24 -2.13 -4.36
N LEU A 37 -10.92 -2.85 -3.28
CA LEU A 37 -11.92 -3.33 -2.32
C LEU A 37 -12.74 -2.17 -1.71
N LEU A 38 -12.09 -1.06 -1.38
CA LEU A 38 -12.77 0.13 -0.85
C LEU A 38 -13.81 0.66 -1.83
N ALA A 39 -13.48 0.73 -3.13
CA ALA A 39 -14.41 1.19 -4.17
C ALA A 39 -15.61 0.26 -4.35
N PHE A 40 -15.43 -1.06 -4.18
CA PHE A 40 -16.53 -2.04 -4.27
C PHE A 40 -17.43 -2.05 -3.05
N PHE A 41 -16.85 -2.08 -1.85
CA PHE A 41 -17.60 -2.29 -0.60
C PHE A 41 -18.04 -0.98 0.09
N PHE A 42 -17.34 0.13 -0.11
CA PHE A 42 -17.56 1.39 0.61
C PHE A 42 -17.83 2.57 -0.33
N ARG A 43 -18.94 2.49 -1.08
CA ARG A 43 -19.36 3.48 -2.09
C ARG A 43 -19.56 4.91 -1.59
N TYR A 44 -19.53 5.13 -0.28
CA TYR A 44 -19.74 6.43 0.35
C TYR A 44 -18.45 7.19 0.68
N VAL A 45 -17.28 6.57 0.45
CA VAL A 45 -15.96 7.18 0.70
C VAL A 45 -15.57 8.05 -0.49
N LYS A 46 -15.19 9.31 -0.22
CA LYS A 46 -14.81 10.26 -1.27
C LYS A 46 -13.43 9.95 -1.83
N GLY A 47 -13.25 10.17 -3.13
CA GLY A 47 -11.95 9.95 -3.81
C GLY A 47 -10.78 10.70 -3.16
N ASN A 48 -11.00 11.90 -2.62
CA ASN A 48 -9.96 12.64 -1.90
C ASN A 48 -9.47 11.88 -0.65
N ALA A 49 -10.38 11.29 0.12
CA ALA A 49 -10.02 10.49 1.31
C ALA A 49 -9.21 9.25 0.89
N VAL A 50 -9.62 8.58 -0.19
CA VAL A 50 -8.88 7.43 -0.77
C VAL A 50 -7.49 7.83 -1.23
N PHE A 51 -7.34 8.98 -1.89
CA PHE A 51 -6.06 9.46 -2.40
C PHE A 51 -5.04 9.72 -1.28
N PHE A 52 -5.44 10.46 -0.24
CA PHE A 52 -4.55 10.71 0.89
C PHE A 52 -4.25 9.43 1.68
N ALA A 53 -5.23 8.54 1.83
CA ALA A 53 -5.04 7.23 2.46
C ALA A 53 -4.05 6.35 1.68
N ALA A 54 -4.13 6.34 0.35
CA ALA A 54 -3.23 5.59 -0.53
C ALA A 54 -1.78 6.06 -0.43
N ILE A 55 -1.54 7.38 -0.38
CA ILE A 55 -0.20 7.95 -0.20
C ILE A 55 0.37 7.57 1.18
N LEU A 56 -0.42 7.78 2.24
CA LEU A 56 -0.01 7.46 3.61
C LEU A 56 0.31 5.96 3.73
N THR A 57 -0.55 5.11 3.19
CA THR A 57 -0.35 3.66 3.23
C THR A 57 0.85 3.23 2.43
N GLN A 58 1.11 3.82 1.25
CA GLN A 58 2.31 3.52 0.48
C GLN A 58 3.59 3.83 1.26
N LEU A 59 3.61 4.98 1.96
CA LEU A 59 4.74 5.35 2.82
C LEU A 59 4.91 4.36 3.97
N LEU A 60 3.82 3.96 4.63
CA LEU A 60 3.86 2.96 5.70
C LEU A 60 4.37 1.61 5.21
N ILE A 61 3.92 1.13 4.06
CA ILE A 61 4.41 -0.14 3.46
C ILE A 61 5.91 -0.04 3.18
N CYS A 62 6.40 1.07 2.62
CA CYS A 62 7.83 1.27 2.39
C CYS A 62 8.62 1.24 3.71
N ILE A 63 8.12 1.87 4.77
CA ILE A 63 8.74 1.84 6.10
C ILE A 63 8.72 0.42 6.68
N THR A 64 7.60 -0.30 6.58
CA THR A 64 7.47 -1.68 7.05
C THR A 64 8.42 -2.60 6.30
N TYR A 65 8.50 -2.49 4.97
CA TYR A 65 9.43 -3.27 4.16
C TYR A 65 10.89 -3.00 4.56
N TYR A 66 11.27 -1.73 4.72
CA TYR A 66 12.62 -1.38 5.14
C TYR A 66 12.96 -1.96 6.52
N ASN A 67 12.06 -1.79 7.50
CA ASN A 67 12.34 -2.15 8.89
C ASN A 67 12.20 -3.64 9.22
N LEU A 68 11.30 -4.37 8.55
CA LEU A 68 10.97 -5.77 8.89
C LEU A 68 11.55 -6.80 7.92
N ILE A 69 11.93 -6.37 6.71
CA ILE A 69 12.39 -7.25 5.64
C ILE A 69 13.82 -6.89 5.23
N TYR A 70 14.06 -5.65 4.80
CA TYR A 70 15.35 -5.27 4.21
C TYR A 70 16.52 -5.21 5.20
N ILE A 71 16.29 -4.78 6.46
CA ILE A 71 17.35 -4.68 7.48
C ILE A 71 17.83 -6.07 7.95
N TYR A 72 16.99 -7.10 7.86
CA TYR A 72 17.33 -8.42 8.36
C TYR A 72 18.07 -9.22 7.28
N PRO A 73 19.16 -9.92 7.64
CA PRO A 73 19.83 -10.82 6.71
C PRO A 73 18.88 -11.95 6.28
N SER A 74 18.99 -12.36 5.01
CA SER A 74 18.17 -13.38 4.39
C SER A 74 18.06 -14.63 5.28
N GLY A 75 16.84 -14.96 5.72
CA GLY A 75 16.54 -16.08 6.60
C GLY A 75 16.18 -15.73 8.05
N GLN A 76 16.34 -14.48 8.48
CA GLN A 76 15.81 -13.97 9.76
C GLN A 76 14.70 -12.92 9.59
N GLU A 77 14.05 -12.93 8.43
CA GLU A 77 12.95 -12.00 8.14
C GLU A 77 11.80 -12.25 9.11
N LYS A 78 11.44 -11.23 9.88
CA LYS A 78 10.34 -11.32 10.85
C LYS A 78 8.97 -11.42 10.17
N LEU A 79 8.90 -11.08 8.89
CA LEU A 79 7.66 -11.02 8.12
C LEU A 79 7.96 -11.40 6.66
N GLY A 80 7.27 -12.40 6.11
CA GLY A 80 7.39 -12.71 4.69
C GLY A 80 6.78 -11.60 3.82
N TYR A 81 7.43 -11.26 2.70
CA TYR A 81 7.02 -10.15 1.83
C TYR A 81 5.56 -10.23 1.34
N LEU A 82 4.96 -11.44 1.21
CA LEU A 82 3.55 -11.60 0.84
C LEU A 82 2.58 -10.95 1.84
N TRP A 83 2.96 -10.86 3.12
CA TRP A 83 2.13 -10.22 4.15
C TRP A 83 1.93 -8.72 3.90
N LEU A 84 2.83 -8.06 3.17
CA LEU A 84 2.66 -6.67 2.79
C LEU A 84 1.39 -6.43 1.96
N ASN A 85 0.94 -7.43 1.20
CA ASN A 85 -0.32 -7.35 0.45
C ASN A 85 -1.51 -7.21 1.41
N PHE A 86 -1.60 -8.11 2.38
CA PHE A 86 -2.68 -8.10 3.36
C PHE A 86 -2.63 -6.84 4.22
N ILE A 87 -1.45 -6.50 4.76
CA ILE A 87 -1.25 -5.31 5.60
C ILE A 87 -1.57 -4.04 4.81
N GLY A 88 -1.09 -3.93 3.57
CA GLY A 88 -1.34 -2.78 2.71
C GLY A 88 -2.82 -2.59 2.39
N ALA A 89 -3.53 -3.68 2.07
CA ALA A 89 -4.97 -3.60 1.79
C ALA A 89 -5.76 -3.14 3.01
N VAL A 90 -5.48 -3.71 4.19
CA VAL A 90 -6.13 -3.34 5.45
C VAL A 90 -5.81 -1.90 5.84
N LEU A 91 -4.54 -1.48 5.74
CA LEU A 91 -4.12 -0.11 6.07
C LEU A 91 -4.83 0.93 5.22
N VAL A 92 -4.95 0.73 3.90
CA VAL A 92 -5.67 1.68 3.04
C VAL A 92 -7.13 1.78 3.46
N ILE A 93 -7.78 0.65 3.71
CA ILE A 93 -9.21 0.66 4.03
C ILE A 93 -9.44 1.40 5.34
N VAL A 94 -8.65 1.09 6.37
CA VAL A 94 -8.77 1.72 7.70
C VAL A 94 -8.44 3.22 7.62
N THR A 95 -7.37 3.61 6.94
CA THR A 95 -6.98 5.03 6.82
C THR A 95 -7.98 5.83 5.99
N ALA A 96 -8.50 5.27 4.89
CA ALA A 96 -9.51 5.94 4.06
C ALA A 96 -10.85 6.12 4.81
N LEU A 97 -11.29 5.10 5.55
CA LEU A 97 -12.48 5.20 6.39
C LEU A 97 -12.30 6.24 7.51
N SER A 98 -11.11 6.30 8.11
CA SER A 98 -10.78 7.29 9.14
C SER A 98 -10.80 8.72 8.58
N PHE A 99 -10.21 8.93 7.40
CA PHE A 99 -10.21 10.23 6.72
C PHE A 99 -11.60 10.66 6.27
N GLU A 100 -12.42 9.75 5.75
CA GLU A 100 -13.82 10.05 5.41
C GLU A 100 -14.65 10.38 6.67
N ALA A 101 -14.45 9.65 7.77
CA ALA A 101 -15.12 9.93 9.03
C ALA A 101 -14.76 11.33 9.56
N LEU A 102 -13.47 11.69 9.55
CA LEU A 102 -13.00 13.02 9.95
C LEU A 102 -13.57 14.13 9.05
N ASP A 103 -13.57 13.96 7.72
CA ASP A 103 -14.16 14.94 6.79
C ASP A 103 -15.66 15.15 7.05
N ARG A 104 -16.40 14.09 7.36
CA ARG A 104 -17.83 14.18 7.71
C ARG A 104 -18.08 14.89 9.03
N VAL A 105 -17.25 14.64 10.03
CA VAL A 105 -17.34 15.32 11.34
C VAL A 105 -17.08 16.82 11.17
N LEU A 106 -16.04 17.20 10.42
CA LEU A 106 -15.68 18.60 10.18
C LEU A 106 -16.71 19.35 9.32
N LYS A 107 -17.37 18.67 8.38
CA LYS A 107 -18.39 19.28 7.50
C LYS A 107 -19.78 19.37 8.10
N LYS A 108 -20.02 18.91 9.33
CA LYS A 108 -21.32 19.15 9.99
C LYS A 108 -21.52 20.65 10.15
N PRO A 109 -22.54 21.28 9.52
CA PRO A 109 -22.82 22.68 9.77
C PRO A 109 -23.24 22.80 11.24
N VAL A 110 -22.52 23.64 11.98
CA VAL A 110 -22.99 24.12 13.28
C VAL A 110 -24.32 24.82 13.01
N VAL A 111 -25.40 24.19 13.47
CA VAL A 111 -26.79 24.65 13.54
C VAL A 111 -27.00 26.09 13.06
N ARG A 112 -27.59 26.27 11.87
CA ARG A 112 -28.36 27.48 11.58
C ARG A 112 -29.64 27.41 12.41
N ARG A 113 -29.69 28.15 13.50
CA ARG A 113 -30.92 28.67 14.10
C ARG A 113 -30.75 30.16 14.29
#